data_AF-A0A804L6R6-F1
#
_entry.id   AF-A0A804L6R6-F1
#
_cell.length_a   1.000
_cell.length_b   1.000
_cell.length_c   1.000
_cell.angle_alpha   90.00
_cell.angle_beta   90.00
_cell.angle_gamma   90.00
#
_symmetry.space_group_name_H-M   'P 1'
#
loop_
_entity.id
_entity.type
_entity.pdbx_description
1 polymer ?
#
loop_
_entity_poly.entity_id
_entity_poly.type
_entity_poly.pdbx_seq_one_letter_code
_entity_poly.pdbx_strand_id
1 'polypeptide(L)'
;MRRTIGRQASPRSPPASATSLGLASAVVSSRPTTRESGCENCPFLEMEKEHDNVVNCTTPNFTGIISVMDPSRSWAARWLRIGRYIPGCYTLAVSEELPEEYQAICADNNVQYVPPKRA
;
A
#
# COMPACT_ATOMS: atom_id res chain seq x y z
N MET A 1 -25.16 18.06 -23.61
CA MET A 1 -24.38 18.30 -22.38
C MET A 1 -23.19 17.36 -22.32
N ARG A 2 -22.02 17.78 -22.83
CA ARG A 2 -20.76 17.07 -22.60
C ARG A 2 -20.02 17.84 -21.52
N ARG A 3 -19.91 17.28 -20.32
CA ARG A 3 -19.03 17.84 -19.28
C ARG A 3 -17.61 17.68 -19.80
N THR A 4 -17.01 18.77 -20.26
CA THR A 4 -15.56 18.86 -20.48
C THR A 4 -14.90 18.63 -19.13
N ILE A 5 -14.44 17.40 -18.91
CA ILE A 5 -13.53 17.09 -17.81
C ILE A 5 -12.29 17.94 -18.08
N GLY A 6 -12.11 18.98 -17.26
CA GLY A 6 -10.95 19.86 -17.33
C GLY A 6 -9.68 19.03 -17.41
N ARG A 7 -8.78 19.41 -18.33
CA ARG A 7 -7.40 18.92 -18.40
C ARG A 7 -6.87 18.84 -16.97
N GLN A 8 -6.71 17.63 -16.44
CA GLN A 8 -6.06 17.44 -15.15
C GLN A 8 -4.66 18.02 -15.28
N ALA A 9 -4.40 19.11 -14.56
CA ALA A 9 -3.05 19.62 -14.39
C ALA A 9 -2.21 18.45 -13.85
N SER A 10 -1.19 18.01 -14.60
CA SER A 10 -0.17 17.13 -14.04
C SER A 10 0.51 17.89 -12.91
N PRO A 11 0.34 17.52 -11.62
CA PRO A 11 1.20 18.05 -10.61
C PRO A 11 2.54 17.35 -10.72
N ARG A 12 3.57 18.06 -10.28
CA ARG A 12 4.94 17.60 -10.08
C ARG A 12 4.95 16.24 -9.39
N SER A 13 5.85 15.36 -9.84
CA SER A 13 6.24 14.06 -9.25
C SER A 13 5.64 13.78 -7.87
N PRO A 14 5.01 12.60 -7.64
CA PRO A 14 4.44 12.30 -6.33
C PRO A 14 5.49 12.56 -5.24
N PRO A 15 5.14 13.25 -4.14
CA PRO A 15 6.08 13.41 -3.04
C PRO A 15 6.56 12.02 -2.63
N ALA A 16 7.83 11.85 -2.30
CA ALA A 16 8.38 10.53 -1.95
C ALA A 16 7.61 9.82 -0.81
N SER A 17 6.80 10.54 -0.03
CA SER A 17 5.84 10.01 0.94
C SER A 17 4.56 9.38 0.35
N ALA A 18 4.18 9.69 -0.90
CA ALA A 18 3.10 9.01 -1.63
C ALA A 18 3.58 7.71 -2.28
N THR A 19 4.90 7.47 -2.29
CA THR A 19 5.54 6.25 -2.80
C THR A 19 5.83 5.25 -1.68
N SER A 20 5.69 5.65 -0.41
CA SER A 20 5.84 4.77 0.76
C SER A 20 4.60 3.89 0.98
N LEU A 21 3.95 3.48 -0.10
CA LEU A 21 2.81 2.57 -0.02
C LEU A 21 3.32 1.19 0.36
N GLY A 22 3.56 1.03 1.66
CA GLY A 22 2.72 0.15 2.45
C GLY A 22 2.60 -1.24 1.86
N LEU A 23 3.70 -1.81 1.36
CA LEU A 23 3.78 -3.22 1.04
C LEU A 23 3.43 -4.08 2.27
N ALA A 24 3.57 -3.50 3.44
CA ALA A 24 3.15 -4.06 4.72
C ALA A 24 1.65 -3.79 5.05
N SER A 25 1.10 -2.63 4.71
CA SER A 25 -0.21 -2.16 5.25
C SER A 25 -1.32 -2.00 4.20
N ALA A 26 -1.17 -2.59 3.01
CA ALA A 26 -2.06 -2.41 1.86
C ALA A 26 -3.52 -2.88 2.07
N VAL A 27 -3.87 -3.40 3.24
CA VAL A 27 -5.26 -3.66 3.62
C VAL A 27 -5.50 -3.04 5.00
N VAL A 28 -6.09 -1.84 5.03
CA VAL A 28 -6.93 -1.48 6.18
C VAL A 28 -8.23 -2.28 6.01
N SER A 29 -8.17 -3.55 6.42
CA SER A 29 -9.38 -4.27 6.80
C SER A 29 -9.57 -4.00 8.27
N SER A 30 -10.79 -3.69 8.68
CA SER A 30 -11.21 -3.50 10.08
C SER A 30 -11.11 -4.79 10.94
N ARG A 31 -10.22 -5.75 10.61
CA ARG A 31 -10.09 -7.16 11.07
C ARG A 31 -11.26 -8.05 10.58
N PRO A 32 -11.11 -9.38 10.29
CA PRO A 32 -10.01 -10.35 10.48
C PRO A 32 -9.38 -10.90 9.17
N THR A 33 -9.75 -10.40 7.98
CA THR A 33 -9.35 -11.01 6.69
C THR A 33 -7.84 -11.22 6.52
N THR A 34 -6.99 -10.29 6.97
CA THR A 34 -5.52 -10.44 6.81
C THR A 34 -4.93 -11.55 7.68
N ARG A 35 -5.55 -11.83 8.85
CA ARG A 35 -5.12 -12.93 9.73
C ARG A 35 -5.56 -14.30 9.21
N GLU A 36 -6.67 -14.35 8.47
CA GLU A 36 -7.26 -15.59 8.00
C GLU A 36 -6.90 -15.92 6.53
N SER A 37 -6.57 -14.91 5.72
CA SER A 37 -6.29 -15.05 4.28
C SER A 37 -4.99 -14.37 3.81
N GLY A 38 -4.23 -13.75 4.73
CA GLY A 38 -2.99 -13.06 4.39
C GLY A 38 -3.18 -11.78 3.58
N CYS A 39 -2.10 -11.30 2.95
CA CYS A 39 -2.11 -10.15 2.04
C CYS A 39 -2.03 -10.63 0.58
N GLU A 40 -3.10 -10.43 -0.19
CA GLU A 40 -3.16 -10.84 -1.60
C GLU A 40 -2.16 -10.11 -2.50
N ASN A 41 -1.78 -8.87 -2.14
CA ASN A 41 -0.75 -8.13 -2.87
C ASN A 41 0.68 -8.60 -2.53
N CYS A 42 0.87 -9.27 -1.40
CA CYS A 42 2.19 -9.65 -0.87
C CYS A 42 2.21 -11.12 -0.39
N PRO A 43 1.99 -12.09 -1.30
CA PRO A 43 1.97 -13.51 -0.93
C PRO A 43 3.31 -14.01 -0.39
N PHE A 44 4.42 -13.36 -0.76
CA PHE A 44 5.78 -13.69 -0.33
C PHE A 44 6.05 -13.44 1.17
N LEU A 45 5.17 -12.72 1.86
CA LEU A 45 5.28 -12.51 3.31
C LEU A 45 4.67 -13.65 4.13
N GLU A 46 4.03 -14.63 3.47
CA GLU A 46 3.46 -15.84 4.07
C GLU A 46 2.60 -15.61 5.33
N MET A 47 1.90 -14.46 5.39
CA MET A 47 1.07 -14.05 6.54
C MET A 47 -0.07 -15.03 6.89
N GLU A 48 -0.49 -15.86 5.94
CA GLU A 48 -1.50 -16.90 6.16
C GLU A 48 -0.93 -18.10 6.94
N LYS A 49 0.35 -18.42 6.75
CA LYS A 49 1.02 -19.54 7.41
C LYS A 49 1.61 -19.13 8.75
N GLU A 50 2.18 -17.93 8.81
CA GLU A 50 2.88 -17.40 9.97
C GLU A 50 2.18 -16.15 10.49
N HIS A 51 1.55 -16.28 11.65
CA HIS A 51 0.74 -15.21 12.23
C HIS A 51 1.61 -14.09 12.82
N ASP A 52 2.84 -14.42 13.22
CA ASP A 52 3.79 -13.41 13.69
C ASP A 52 4.19 -12.44 12.57
N ASN A 53 4.20 -12.90 11.31
CA ASN A 53 4.44 -12.04 10.14
C ASN A 53 3.33 -10.99 9.98
N VAL A 54 2.08 -11.31 10.35
CA VAL A 54 0.99 -10.33 10.35
C VAL A 54 1.31 -9.19 11.30
N VAL A 55 1.83 -9.48 12.50
CA VAL A 55 2.14 -8.46 13.50
C VAL A 55 3.35 -7.62 13.06
N ASN A 56 4.37 -8.25 12.48
CA ASN A 56 5.60 -7.56 12.08
C ASN A 56 5.45 -6.78 10.77
N CYS A 57 4.54 -7.21 9.89
CA CYS A 57 4.27 -6.56 8.61
C CYS A 57 3.05 -5.64 8.64
N THR A 58 2.31 -5.50 9.74
CA THR A 58 1.17 -4.58 9.80
C THR A 58 1.30 -3.63 10.97
N THR A 59 0.74 -2.43 10.84
CA THR A 59 0.78 -1.44 11.92
C THR A 59 -0.55 -0.71 12.04
N PRO A 60 -1.03 -0.47 13.28
CA PRO A 60 -2.20 0.37 13.50
C PRO A 60 -1.90 1.87 13.33
N ASN A 61 -0.63 2.26 13.27
CA ASN A 61 -0.20 3.65 13.23
C ASN A 61 -0.10 4.16 11.80
N PHE A 62 -1.25 4.50 11.22
CA PHE A 62 -1.36 5.04 9.88
C PHE A 62 -2.18 6.33 9.84
N THR A 63 -1.99 7.12 8.79
CA THR A 63 -2.76 8.35 8.53
C THR A 63 -3.46 8.27 7.19
N GLY A 64 -4.77 8.45 7.21
CA GLY A 64 -5.62 8.50 6.02
C GLY A 64 -5.85 7.14 5.36
N ILE A 65 -7.04 7.00 4.77
CA ILE A 65 -7.46 5.80 4.03
C ILE A 65 -7.96 6.22 2.66
N ILE A 66 -7.68 5.42 1.65
CA ILE A 66 -8.26 5.53 0.31
C ILE A 66 -8.86 4.18 -0.11
N SER A 67 -10.11 4.22 -0.57
CA SER A 67 -10.78 3.06 -1.15
C SER A 67 -10.73 3.16 -2.67
N VAL A 68 -10.19 2.13 -3.33
CA VAL A 68 -9.99 2.10 -4.78
C VAL A 68 -10.75 0.92 -5.37
N MET A 69 -11.75 1.21 -6.20
CA MET A 69 -12.57 0.19 -6.87
C MET A 69 -11.94 -0.31 -8.18
N ASP A 70 -11.24 0.56 -8.90
CA ASP A 70 -10.57 0.23 -10.16
C ASP A 70 -9.18 0.90 -10.19
N PRO A 71 -8.14 0.19 -9.68
CA PRO A 71 -6.78 0.71 -9.61
C PRO A 71 -6.19 1.04 -10.97
N SER A 72 -6.56 0.28 -12.02
CA SER A 72 -6.03 0.45 -13.37
C SER A 72 -6.48 1.76 -14.03
N ARG A 73 -7.69 2.24 -13.71
CA ARG A 73 -8.30 3.44 -14.31
C ARG A 73 -8.26 4.66 -13.39
N SER A 74 -7.98 4.49 -12.11
CA SER A 74 -7.91 5.60 -11.14
C SER A 74 -6.63 6.43 -11.29
N TRP A 75 -6.79 7.74 -11.46
CA TRP A 75 -5.65 8.67 -11.40
C TRP A 75 -4.98 8.65 -10.02
N ALA A 76 -5.76 8.63 -8.94
CA ALA A 76 -5.23 8.58 -7.58
C ALA A 76 -4.41 7.29 -7.35
N ALA A 77 -4.87 6.15 -7.87
CA ALA A 77 -4.13 4.89 -7.76
C ALA A 77 -2.80 4.92 -8.52
N ARG A 78 -2.78 5.50 -9.74
CA ARG A 78 -1.54 5.69 -10.50
C ARG A 78 -0.59 6.67 -9.80
N TRP A 79 -1.11 7.76 -9.26
CA TRP A 79 -0.34 8.75 -8.52
C TRP A 79 0.35 8.16 -7.28
N LEU A 80 -0.39 7.30 -6.58
CA LEU A 80 0.04 6.55 -5.40
C LEU A 80 0.82 5.27 -5.76
N ARG A 81 1.02 4.96 -7.05
CA ARG A 81 1.69 3.74 -7.54
C ARG A 81 1.03 2.40 -7.12
N ILE A 82 -0.24 2.42 -6.72
CA ILE A 82 -1.05 1.21 -6.42
C ILE A 82 -1.91 0.77 -7.62
N GLY A 83 -1.68 1.32 -8.81
CA GLY A 83 -2.48 1.02 -10.01
C GLY A 83 -2.40 -0.44 -10.50
N ARG A 84 -1.45 -1.23 -9.97
CA ARG A 84 -1.28 -2.66 -10.28
C ARG A 84 -1.81 -3.58 -9.18
N TYR A 85 -2.28 -3.03 -8.06
CA TYR A 85 -2.79 -3.80 -6.94
C TYR A 85 -4.27 -4.12 -7.11
N ILE A 86 -4.79 -5.02 -6.28
CA ILE A 86 -6.19 -5.42 -6.31
C ILE A 86 -7.13 -4.28 -5.85
N PRO A 87 -8.42 -4.27 -6.20
CA PRO A 87 -9.37 -3.34 -5.60
C PRO A 87 -9.42 -3.50 -4.07
N GLY A 88 -9.46 -2.39 -3.33
CA GLY A 88 -9.40 -2.46 -1.87
C GLY A 88 -9.19 -1.13 -1.16
N CYS A 89 -8.97 -1.21 0.16
CA CYS A 89 -8.73 -0.07 1.05
C CYS A 89 -7.25 0.00 1.45
N TYR A 90 -6.62 1.12 1.11
CA TYR A 90 -5.19 1.37 1.30
C TYR A 90 -4.96 2.52 2.28
N THR A 91 -3.83 2.50 2.99
CA THR A 91 -3.38 3.65 3.80
C THR A 91 -2.70 4.70 2.92
N LEU A 92 -2.77 5.96 3.33
CA LEU A 92 -2.03 7.04 2.64
C LEU A 92 -0.62 7.24 3.19
N ALA A 93 -0.43 7.01 4.49
CA ALA A 93 0.87 7.07 5.14
C ALA A 93 0.93 6.13 6.34
N VAL A 94 2.13 5.62 6.64
CA VAL A 94 2.45 4.78 7.78
C VAL A 94 3.60 5.42 8.55
N SER A 95 3.53 5.42 9.88
CA SER A 95 4.54 6.08 10.72
C SER A 95 5.76 5.20 11.00
N GLU A 96 5.58 3.88 10.95
CA GLU A 96 6.59 2.89 11.32
C GLU A 96 7.28 2.31 10.08
N GLU A 97 8.57 2.01 10.21
CA GLU A 97 9.34 1.33 9.18
C GLU A 97 9.16 -0.19 9.33
N LEU A 98 9.06 -0.89 8.19
CA LEU A 98 9.11 -2.34 8.14
C LEU A 98 10.46 -2.84 8.69
N PRO A 99 10.53 -3.91 9.50
CA PRO A 99 11.80 -4.44 9.98
C PRO A 99 12.71 -4.89 8.83
N GLU A 100 14.03 -4.74 9.01
CA GLU A 100 15.05 -4.95 7.96
C GLU A 100 14.97 -6.35 7.32
N GLU A 101 14.66 -7.38 8.11
CA GLU A 101 14.42 -8.74 7.64
C GLU A 101 13.37 -8.80 6.52
N TYR A 102 12.22 -8.16 6.74
CA TYR A 102 11.14 -8.15 5.75
C TYR A 102 11.41 -7.19 4.58
N GLN A 103 12.26 -6.18 4.78
CA GLN A 103 12.75 -5.35 3.68
C GLN A 103 13.62 -6.17 2.71
N ALA A 104 14.48 -7.05 3.24
CA ALA A 104 15.29 -7.97 2.43
C ALA A 104 14.39 -8.94 1.64
N ILE A 105 13.37 -9.52 2.28
CA ILE A 105 12.39 -10.38 1.60
C ILE A 105 11.69 -9.62 0.45
N CYS A 106 11.31 -8.37 0.65
CA CYS A 106 10.73 -7.55 -0.42
C CYS A 106 11.73 -7.37 -1.59
N ALA A 107 12.99 -7.06 -1.29
CA ALA A 107 14.02 -6.88 -2.29
C ALA A 107 14.25 -8.17 -3.10
N ASP A 108 14.33 -9.33 -2.45
CA ASP A 108 14.49 -10.64 -3.07
C ASP A 108 13.30 -11.00 -3.99
N ASN A 109 12.11 -10.53 -3.65
CA ASN A 109 10.89 -10.68 -4.45
C ASN A 109 10.71 -9.56 -5.49
N ASN A 110 11.75 -8.76 -5.73
CA ASN A 110 11.77 -7.69 -6.73
C ASN A 110 10.71 -6.60 -6.47
N VAL A 111 10.40 -6.41 -5.19
CA VAL A 111 9.45 -5.44 -4.67
C VAL A 111 10.20 -4.27 -4.04
N GLN A 112 10.02 -3.08 -4.59
CA GLN A 112 10.69 -1.88 -4.09
C GLN A 112 10.01 -1.38 -2.80
N TYR A 113 10.65 -1.61 -1.66
CA TYR A 113 10.28 -0.96 -0.40
C TYR A 113 10.86 0.46 -0.34
N VAL A 114 10.02 1.42 0.06
CA VAL A 114 10.43 2.81 0.32
C VAL A 114 10.03 3.17 1.74
N PRO A 115 10.98 3.41 2.65
CA PRO A 115 10.66 3.73 4.03
C PRO A 115 9.87 5.06 4.11
N PRO A 116 8.92 5.16 5.05
CA PRO A 116 8.24 6.42 5.32
C PRO A 116 9.25 7.50 5.73
N LYS A 117 9.00 8.74 5.31
CA LYS A 117 9.82 9.87 5.76
C LYS A 117 9.53 10.11 7.23
N ARG A 118 10.55 9.95 8.08
CA ARG A 118 10.50 10.39 9.48
C ARG A 118 10.15 11.87 9.49
N ALA A 119 9.07 12.22 10.18
CA ALA A 119 8.64 13.60 10.38
C ALA A 119 9.58 14.33 11.34
#